data_AF-A0A9E3KRA8-F1
#
_entry.id   AF-A0A9E3KRA8-F1
#
_cell.length_a   1.000
_cell.length_b   1.000
_cell.length_c   1.000
_cell.angle_alpha   90.00
_cell.angle_beta   90.00
_cell.angle_gamma   90.00
#
_symmetry.space_group_name_H-M   'P 1'
#
loop_
_entity.id
_entity.type
_entity.pdbx_description
1 polymer ?
#
loop_
_entity_poly.entity_id
_entity_poly.type
_entity_poly.pdbx_seq_one_letter_code
_entity_poly.pdbx_strand_id
1 'polypeptide(L)'
;MNEIFLIVADYFKGKSIYHPLRRALNLLFLISISSFIYEYAYGKYEWLDITDYKGILTFLIKGNFFIPLSIFIAVYTLTEIVSVTVFSVLNYFATVRMTRQIIHYQINKDTVDQNMSDLAVATKHLSPITLSGPQMLELFQYLRASITTEIIHQIEEGIKVPKRNMEATFHTTFRAMLASIIYFISLDQFGWKLFTITLITLLIVMYLTMLAYRLLDLFPTLVRKFNDEVIRYFEQNKTNNTVTTHKSKTE
;
A
#
# COMPACT_ATOMS: atom_id res chain seq x y z
N MET A 1 22.47 -2.20 -4.60
CA MET A 1 21.07 -2.30 -5.08
C MET A 1 20.29 -3.47 -4.46
N ASN A 2 20.91 -4.64 -4.21
CA ASN A 2 20.20 -5.79 -3.62
C ASN A 2 19.72 -5.59 -2.18
N GLU A 3 20.41 -4.81 -1.34
CA GLU A 3 20.03 -4.60 0.07
C GLU A 3 18.75 -3.78 0.24
N ILE A 4 18.53 -2.76 -0.58
CA ILE A 4 17.28 -1.98 -0.56
C ILE A 4 16.10 -2.89 -0.95
N PHE A 5 16.29 -3.75 -1.96
CA PHE A 5 15.30 -4.76 -2.33
C PHE A 5 15.04 -5.77 -1.21
N LEU A 6 16.07 -6.14 -0.45
CA LEU A 6 15.96 -7.07 0.68
C LEU A 6 15.24 -6.45 1.88
N ILE A 7 15.48 -5.17 2.15
CA ILE A 7 14.77 -4.38 3.17
C ILE A 7 13.30 -4.19 2.75
N VAL A 8 13.03 -3.89 1.48
CA VAL A 8 11.67 -3.78 0.93
C VAL A 8 10.97 -5.15 0.94
N ALA A 9 11.67 -6.25 0.64
CA ALA A 9 11.12 -7.60 0.73
C ALA A 9 10.82 -8.00 2.18
N ASP A 10 11.68 -7.65 3.13
CA ASP A 10 11.44 -7.87 4.57
C ASP A 10 10.30 -6.98 5.10
N TYR A 11 10.11 -5.79 4.51
CA TYR A 11 8.96 -4.91 4.74
C TYR A 11 7.66 -5.55 4.23
N PHE A 12 7.67 -6.16 3.04
CA PHE A 12 6.54 -6.95 2.54
C PHE A 12 6.28 -8.23 3.35
N LYS A 13 7.33 -8.84 3.96
CA LYS A 13 7.21 -10.04 4.80
C LYS A 13 6.75 -9.77 6.24
N GLY A 14 6.55 -8.51 6.63
CA GLY A 14 5.84 -8.16 7.88
C GLY A 14 6.51 -8.64 9.18
N LYS A 15 7.85 -8.56 9.29
CA LYS A 15 8.55 -8.98 10.53
C LYS A 15 8.08 -8.20 11.79
N SER A 16 8.07 -8.89 12.92
CA SER A 16 7.55 -8.44 14.25
C SER A 16 8.11 -7.11 14.79
N ILE A 17 9.39 -6.79 14.51
CA ILE A 17 10.10 -5.64 15.11
C ILE A 17 9.56 -4.28 14.63
N TYR A 18 8.94 -4.23 13.45
CA TYR A 18 8.42 -2.99 12.86
C TYR A 18 7.21 -2.44 13.61
N HIS A 19 6.39 -3.30 14.23
CA HIS A 19 5.19 -2.87 14.94
C HIS A 19 5.51 -2.04 16.20
N PRO A 20 6.42 -2.47 17.10
CA PRO A 20 6.88 -1.64 18.22
C PRO A 20 7.51 -0.33 17.78
N LEU A 21 8.43 -0.36 16.80
CA LEU A 21 9.11 0.86 16.33
C LEU A 21 8.12 1.88 15.76
N ARG A 22 7.17 1.42 14.94
CA ARG A 22 6.12 2.28 14.38
C ARG A 22 5.23 2.88 15.46
N ARG A 23 4.91 2.11 16.52
CA ARG A 23 4.14 2.63 17.67
C ARG A 23 4.93 3.70 18.42
N ALA A 24 6.22 3.46 18.67
CA ALA A 24 7.09 4.43 19.34
C ALA A 24 7.23 5.73 18.52
N LEU A 25 7.45 5.61 17.20
CA LEU A 25 7.51 6.78 16.30
C LEU A 25 6.18 7.54 16.26
N ASN A 26 5.04 6.85 16.14
CA ASN A 26 3.74 7.50 16.21
C ASN A 26 3.53 8.25 17.52
N LEU A 27 3.86 7.62 18.65
CA LEU A 27 3.77 8.24 19.95
C LEU A 27 4.64 9.50 20.02
N LEU A 28 5.88 9.42 19.54
CA LEU A 28 6.80 10.55 19.48
C LEU A 28 6.22 11.69 18.64
N PHE A 29 5.75 11.42 17.41
CA PHE A 29 5.17 12.46 16.57
C PHE A 29 3.92 13.08 17.18
N LEU A 30 3.07 12.28 17.81
CA LEU A 30 1.88 12.78 18.51
C LEU A 30 2.25 13.67 19.69
N ILE A 31 3.23 13.25 20.50
CA ILE A 31 3.75 14.08 21.59
C ILE A 31 4.27 15.40 21.04
N SER A 32 5.09 15.37 19.99
CA SER A 32 5.65 16.60 19.39
C SER A 32 4.57 17.55 18.86
N ILE A 33 3.57 17.03 18.13
CA ILE A 33 2.47 17.85 17.60
C ILE A 33 1.63 18.44 18.75
N SER A 34 1.27 17.59 19.71
CA SER A 34 0.49 18.01 20.88
C SER A 34 1.24 19.04 21.71
N SER A 35 2.55 18.86 21.80
CA SER A 35 3.43 19.72 22.57
C SER A 35 3.54 21.11 21.97
N PHE A 36 3.74 21.19 20.67
CA PHE A 36 3.71 22.44 19.93
C PHE A 36 2.38 23.19 20.08
N ILE A 37 1.24 22.49 19.97
CA ILE A 37 -0.08 23.11 20.13
C ILE A 37 -0.27 23.63 21.56
N TYR A 38 0.19 22.88 22.57
CA TYR A 38 0.15 23.33 23.95
C TYR A 38 0.99 24.59 24.15
N GLU A 39 2.24 24.60 23.69
CA GLU A 39 3.12 25.77 23.83
C GLU A 39 2.55 27.01 23.15
N TYR A 40 1.96 26.83 21.97
CA TYR A 40 1.36 27.92 21.21
C TYR A 40 0.11 28.50 21.88
N ALA A 41 -0.74 27.67 22.50
CA ALA A 41 -2.01 28.10 23.06
C ALA A 41 -1.97 28.46 24.56
N TYR A 42 -1.13 27.77 25.35
CA TYR A 42 -1.11 27.85 26.81
C TYR A 42 0.22 28.36 27.38
N GLY A 43 1.25 28.51 26.55
CA GLY A 43 2.57 28.99 26.97
C GLY A 43 3.57 27.85 27.25
N LYS A 44 4.78 28.23 27.66
CA LYS A 44 5.92 27.31 27.79
C LYS A 44 5.72 26.27 28.89
N TYR A 45 6.31 25.09 28.69
CA TYR A 45 6.39 24.10 29.75
C TYR A 45 7.19 24.62 30.94
N GLU A 46 6.59 24.49 32.12
CA GLU A 46 7.32 24.47 33.37
C GLU A 46 7.54 23.02 33.76
N TRP A 47 8.81 22.62 33.88
CA TRP A 47 9.13 21.30 34.40
C TRP A 47 8.66 21.23 35.85
N LEU A 48 7.87 20.21 36.17
CA LEU A 48 7.50 19.93 37.55
C LEU A 48 8.78 19.63 38.33
N ASP A 49 9.12 20.51 39.26
CA ASP A 49 10.15 20.22 40.25
C ASP A 49 9.60 19.13 41.18
N ILE A 50 10.30 18.00 41.23
CA ILE A 50 9.93 16.84 42.07
C ILE A 50 9.94 17.23 43.56
N THR A 51 10.66 18.29 43.93
CA THR A 51 10.68 18.82 45.29
C THR A 51 9.51 19.76 45.60
N ASP A 52 8.79 20.26 44.58
CA ASP A 52 7.60 21.09 44.77
C ASP A 52 6.32 20.24 44.91
N TYR A 53 6.07 19.78 46.13
CA TYR A 53 4.86 19.06 46.50
C TYR A 53 3.57 19.81 46.12
N LYS A 54 3.58 21.16 46.12
CA LYS A 54 2.40 21.96 45.75
C LYS A 54 2.14 21.89 44.25
N GLY A 55 3.20 21.88 43.44
CA GLY A 55 3.16 21.65 42.00
C GLY A 55 2.60 20.28 41.66
N ILE A 56 3.10 19.21 42.30
CA ILE A 56 2.60 17.83 42.09
C ILE A 56 1.13 17.70 42.47
N LEU A 57 0.74 18.26 43.62
CA LEU A 57 -0.62 18.21 44.13
C LEU A 57 -1.57 19.01 43.24
N THR A 58 -1.12 20.14 42.71
CA THR A 58 -1.90 20.94 41.73
C THR A 58 -2.00 20.22 40.38
N PHE A 59 -0.94 19.58 39.91
CA PHE A 59 -0.96 18.84 38.66
C PHE A 59 -1.89 17.64 38.72
N LEU A 60 -1.75 16.77 39.73
CA LEU A 60 -2.50 15.52 39.87
C LEU A 60 -3.88 15.70 40.52
N ILE A 61 -3.98 16.42 41.65
CA ILE A 61 -5.24 16.52 42.41
C ILE A 61 -6.15 17.59 41.83
N LYS A 62 -5.63 18.77 41.43
CA LYS A 62 -6.46 19.78 40.75
C LYS A 62 -6.68 19.48 39.27
N GLY A 63 -5.99 18.47 38.73
CA GLY A 63 -6.25 17.96 37.38
C GLY A 63 -5.67 18.81 36.26
N ASN A 64 -4.66 19.65 36.51
CA ASN A 64 -4.03 20.45 35.44
C ASN A 64 -3.42 19.57 34.33
N PHE A 65 -3.10 18.31 34.61
CA PHE A 65 -2.66 17.34 33.59
C PHE A 65 -3.73 17.04 32.52
N PHE A 66 -5.01 17.33 32.81
CA PHE A 66 -6.10 17.07 31.89
C PHE A 66 -6.00 17.91 30.62
N ILE A 67 -5.44 19.13 30.70
CA ILE A 67 -5.25 20.01 29.55
C ILE A 67 -4.32 19.36 28.51
N PRO A 68 -3.04 19.05 28.80
CA PRO A 68 -2.16 18.41 27.82
C PRO A 68 -2.67 17.02 27.37
N LEU A 69 -3.33 16.26 28.26
CA LEU A 69 -3.97 14.99 27.88
C LEU A 69 -5.09 15.18 26.86
N SER A 70 -5.95 16.18 27.05
CA SER A 70 -7.05 16.48 26.13
C SER A 70 -6.56 16.93 24.76
N ILE A 71 -5.50 17.75 24.72
CA ILE A 71 -4.83 18.14 23.47
C ILE A 71 -4.25 16.91 22.79
N PHE A 72 -3.58 16.03 23.54
CA PHE A 72 -3.02 14.80 22.98
C PHE A 72 -4.10 13.91 22.35
N ILE A 73 -5.24 13.71 23.02
CA ILE A 73 -6.38 12.93 22.49
C ILE A 73 -6.96 13.61 21.25
N ALA A 74 -7.12 14.94 21.27
CA ALA A 74 -7.64 15.71 20.15
C ALA A 74 -6.72 15.59 18.92
N VAL A 75 -5.40 15.77 19.11
CA VAL A 75 -4.39 15.63 18.06
C VAL A 75 -4.35 14.21 17.51
N TYR A 76 -4.37 13.19 18.38
CA TYR A 76 -4.45 11.79 17.96
C TYR A 76 -5.64 11.55 17.04
N THR A 77 -6.83 11.95 17.49
CA THR A 77 -8.09 11.72 16.79
C THR A 77 -8.14 12.49 15.46
N LEU A 78 -7.77 13.78 15.49
CA LEU A 78 -7.79 14.63 14.31
C LEU A 78 -6.79 14.13 13.24
N THR A 79 -5.55 13.82 13.64
CA THR A 79 -4.55 13.33 12.70
C THR A 79 -4.91 11.96 12.12
N GLU A 80 -5.54 11.09 12.91
CA GLU A 80 -6.05 9.80 12.44
C GLU A 80 -7.17 10.00 11.41
N ILE A 81 -8.21 10.78 11.76
CA ILE A 81 -9.35 11.03 10.87
C ILE A 81 -8.88 11.63 9.56
N VAL A 82 -8.08 12.69 9.61
CA VAL A 82 -7.58 13.36 8.39
C VAL A 82 -6.76 12.38 7.54
N SER A 83 -5.87 11.60 8.16
CA SER A 83 -5.03 10.67 7.42
C SER A 83 -5.84 9.54 6.78
N VAL A 84 -6.82 8.96 7.50
CA VAL A 84 -7.75 7.94 6.99
C VAL A 84 -8.58 8.49 5.84
N THR A 85 -9.15 9.70 5.98
CA THR A 85 -9.93 10.33 4.92
C THR A 85 -9.09 10.56 3.68
N VAL A 86 -7.90 11.16 3.80
CA VAL A 86 -7.00 11.42 2.68
C VAL A 86 -6.60 10.11 1.99
N PHE A 87 -6.22 9.09 2.76
CA PHE A 87 -5.83 7.79 2.22
C PHE A 87 -6.98 7.12 1.47
N SER A 88 -8.16 7.08 2.08
CA SER A 88 -9.34 6.40 1.55
C SER A 88 -9.84 7.06 0.28
N VAL A 89 -9.98 8.39 0.28
CA VAL A 89 -10.48 9.15 -0.87
C VAL A 89 -9.54 8.99 -2.07
N LEU A 90 -8.24 9.19 -1.87
CA LEU A 90 -7.28 9.10 -2.96
C LEU A 90 -7.12 7.67 -3.50
N ASN A 91 -7.25 6.64 -2.65
CA ASN A 91 -7.22 5.26 -3.13
C ASN A 91 -8.52 4.86 -3.81
N TYR A 92 -9.68 5.24 -3.28
CA TYR A 92 -10.98 4.91 -3.87
C TYR A 92 -11.08 5.37 -5.33
N PHE A 93 -10.81 6.65 -5.60
CA PHE A 93 -10.90 7.18 -6.97
C PHE A 93 -9.92 6.50 -7.94
N ALA A 94 -8.69 6.24 -7.48
CA ALA A 94 -7.68 5.61 -8.31
C ALA A 94 -8.00 4.13 -8.59
N THR A 95 -8.37 3.37 -7.55
CA THR A 95 -8.75 1.97 -7.69
C THR A 95 -9.97 1.83 -8.59
N VAL A 96 -11.05 2.60 -8.37
CA VAL A 96 -12.26 2.51 -9.21
C VAL A 96 -11.94 2.78 -10.68
N ARG A 97 -11.09 3.77 -10.97
CA ARG A 97 -10.66 4.07 -12.33
C ARG A 97 -9.88 2.89 -12.95
N MET A 98 -8.93 2.32 -12.23
CA MET A 98 -8.11 1.20 -12.70
C MET A 98 -8.91 -0.10 -12.84
N THR A 99 -9.79 -0.41 -11.88
CA THR A 99 -10.70 -1.56 -11.94
C THR A 99 -11.60 -1.48 -13.17
N ARG A 100 -12.17 -0.30 -13.47
CA ARG A 100 -12.95 -0.11 -14.70
C ARG A 100 -12.11 -0.38 -15.95
N GLN A 101 -10.88 0.12 -16.00
CA GLN A 101 -9.96 -0.14 -17.12
C GLN A 101 -9.66 -1.64 -17.29
N ILE A 102 -9.38 -2.35 -16.19
CA ILE A 102 -9.11 -3.80 -16.21
C ILE A 102 -10.32 -4.60 -16.69
N ILE A 103 -11.52 -4.27 -16.23
CA ILE A 103 -12.76 -4.99 -16.61
C ILE A 103 -13.07 -4.77 -18.10
N HIS A 104 -12.94 -3.53 -18.59
CA HIS A 104 -13.24 -3.18 -19.98
C HIS A 104 -12.13 -3.59 -20.95
N TYR A 105 -10.93 -3.87 -20.46
CA TYR A 105 -9.85 -4.41 -21.26
C TYR A 105 -10.28 -5.76 -21.83
N GLN A 106 -10.34 -5.86 -23.15
CA GLN A 106 -10.60 -7.10 -23.88
C GLN A 106 -9.33 -7.47 -24.62
N ILE A 107 -8.92 -8.71 -24.48
CA ILE A 107 -7.74 -9.21 -25.18
C ILE A 107 -8.18 -9.59 -26.60
N ASN A 108 -7.80 -8.79 -27.60
CA ASN A 108 -8.06 -9.15 -28.99
C ASN A 108 -7.13 -10.30 -29.41
N LYS A 109 -7.66 -11.29 -30.15
CA LYS A 109 -6.96 -12.52 -30.56
C LYS A 109 -5.67 -12.24 -31.32
N ASP A 110 -5.69 -11.27 -32.23
CA ASP A 110 -4.50 -10.88 -33.00
C ASP A 110 -3.37 -10.34 -32.11
N THR A 111 -3.73 -9.64 -31.03
CA THR A 111 -2.79 -9.21 -29.99
C THR A 111 -2.27 -10.37 -29.14
N VAL A 112 -3.03 -11.45 -28.93
CA VAL A 112 -2.52 -12.63 -28.20
C VAL A 112 -1.45 -13.32 -29.02
N ASP A 113 -1.69 -13.52 -30.31
CA ASP A 113 -0.74 -14.23 -31.16
C ASP A 113 0.55 -13.41 -31.37
N GLN A 114 0.44 -12.08 -31.50
CA GLN A 114 1.59 -11.17 -31.48
C GLN A 114 2.29 -11.14 -30.11
N ASN A 115 1.54 -10.95 -29.02
CA ASN A 115 2.13 -10.90 -27.68
C ASN A 115 2.69 -12.26 -27.24
N MET A 116 2.20 -13.39 -27.76
CA MET A 116 2.77 -14.73 -27.52
C MET A 116 4.12 -14.89 -28.20
N SER A 117 4.27 -14.35 -29.43
CA SER A 117 5.57 -14.22 -30.10
C SER A 117 6.52 -13.37 -29.25
N ASP A 118 6.07 -12.22 -28.77
CA ASP A 118 6.91 -11.31 -27.97
C ASP A 118 7.22 -11.89 -26.57
N LEU A 119 6.29 -12.63 -25.96
CA LEU A 119 6.51 -13.38 -24.73
C LEU A 119 7.48 -14.53 -24.94
N ALA A 120 7.46 -15.22 -26.09
CA ALA A 120 8.43 -16.26 -26.43
C ALA A 120 9.85 -15.67 -26.59
N VAL A 121 9.96 -14.45 -27.12
CA VAL A 121 11.21 -13.70 -27.20
C VAL A 121 11.66 -13.22 -25.81
N ALA A 122 10.75 -12.69 -25.00
CA ALA A 122 11.05 -12.21 -23.64
C ALA A 122 11.39 -13.36 -22.67
N THR A 123 10.72 -14.51 -22.79
CA THR A 123 11.04 -15.71 -22.00
C THR A 123 12.42 -16.23 -22.33
N LYS A 124 12.92 -16.08 -23.55
CA LYS A 124 14.33 -16.39 -23.90
C LYS A 124 15.35 -15.63 -23.03
N HIS A 125 14.97 -14.48 -22.48
CA HIS A 125 15.81 -13.68 -21.57
C HIS A 125 15.58 -14.00 -20.08
N LEU A 126 14.43 -14.58 -19.71
CA LEU A 126 14.04 -14.86 -18.31
C LEU A 126 14.15 -16.36 -17.94
N SER A 127 14.17 -17.26 -18.93
CA SER A 127 14.23 -18.70 -18.78
C SER A 127 14.94 -19.33 -19.99
N PRO A 128 15.81 -20.33 -19.80
CA PRO A 128 16.49 -21.02 -20.90
C PRO A 128 15.56 -21.85 -21.80
N ILE A 129 14.27 -21.98 -21.43
CA ILE A 129 13.28 -22.77 -22.16
C ILE A 129 12.38 -21.82 -22.96
N THR A 130 12.51 -21.85 -24.29
CA THR A 130 11.56 -21.17 -25.20
C THR A 130 10.27 -21.97 -25.24
N LEU A 131 9.21 -21.45 -24.62
CA LEU A 131 7.89 -22.07 -24.65
C LEU A 131 7.29 -21.92 -26.05
N SER A 132 7.03 -23.03 -26.73
CA SER A 132 6.23 -23.02 -27.97
C SER A 132 4.76 -22.68 -27.64
N GLY A 133 4.01 -22.16 -28.63
CA GLY A 133 2.58 -21.83 -28.45
C GLY A 133 1.75 -22.95 -27.77
N PRO A 134 1.89 -24.23 -28.15
CA PRO A 134 1.24 -25.35 -27.47
C PRO A 134 1.68 -25.57 -26.02
N GLN A 135 2.97 -25.39 -25.69
CA GLN A 135 3.49 -25.52 -24.33
C GLN A 135 3.04 -24.37 -23.43
N MET A 136 2.93 -23.15 -23.97
CA MET A 136 2.29 -22.04 -23.27
C MET A 136 0.83 -22.38 -22.97
N LEU A 137 0.12 -22.96 -23.93
CA LEU A 137 -1.26 -23.41 -23.78
C LEU A 137 -1.42 -24.46 -22.66
N GLU A 138 -0.49 -25.41 -22.57
CA GLU A 138 -0.44 -26.43 -21.52
C GLU A 138 -0.10 -25.83 -20.14
N LEU A 139 0.84 -24.87 -20.08
CA LEU A 139 1.13 -24.09 -18.88
C LEU A 139 -0.10 -23.29 -18.41
N PHE A 140 -0.84 -22.68 -19.34
CA PHE A 140 -2.09 -21.97 -19.04
C PHE A 140 -3.18 -22.91 -18.52
N GLN A 141 -3.30 -24.13 -19.06
CA GLN A 141 -4.22 -25.14 -18.53
C GLN A 141 -3.84 -25.57 -17.11
N TYR A 142 -2.55 -25.78 -16.85
CA TYR A 142 -2.04 -26.11 -15.53
C TYR A 142 -2.30 -24.98 -14.52
N LEU A 143 -1.99 -23.74 -14.88
CA LEU A 143 -2.27 -22.56 -14.06
C LEU A 143 -3.78 -22.40 -13.80
N ARG A 144 -4.63 -22.60 -14.81
CA ARG A 144 -6.09 -22.56 -14.65
C ARG A 144 -6.60 -23.61 -13.67
N ALA A 145 -6.16 -24.86 -13.82
CA ALA A 145 -6.56 -25.94 -12.90
C ALA A 145 -6.12 -25.64 -11.46
N SER A 146 -5.07 -24.83 -11.31
CA SER A 146 -4.53 -24.39 -10.03
C SER A 146 -5.19 -23.12 -9.48
N ILE A 147 -6.02 -22.39 -10.22
CA ILE A 147 -6.73 -21.19 -9.74
C ILE A 147 -8.16 -21.61 -9.37
N THR A 148 -8.33 -22.16 -8.18
CA THR A 148 -9.65 -22.47 -7.61
C THR A 148 -10.21 -21.25 -6.87
N THR A 149 -11.54 -21.20 -6.67
CA THR A 149 -12.19 -20.16 -5.85
C THR A 149 -11.59 -20.09 -4.44
N GLU A 150 -11.19 -21.23 -3.90
CA GLU A 150 -10.51 -21.33 -2.60
C GLU A 150 -9.16 -20.62 -2.61
N ILE A 151 -8.36 -20.77 -3.66
CA ILE A 151 -7.06 -20.10 -3.79
C ILE A 151 -7.25 -18.58 -3.96
N ILE A 152 -8.29 -18.14 -4.69
CA ILE A 152 -8.64 -16.72 -4.78
C ILE A 152 -9.01 -16.16 -3.39
N HIS A 153 -9.80 -16.89 -2.61
CA HIS A 153 -10.14 -16.50 -1.24
C HIS A 153 -8.90 -16.43 -0.33
N GLN A 154 -8.00 -17.41 -0.43
CA GLN A 154 -6.73 -17.41 0.30
C GLN A 154 -5.82 -16.23 -0.09
N ILE A 155 -5.80 -15.85 -1.37
CA ILE A 155 -5.10 -14.66 -1.86
C ILE A 155 -5.73 -13.40 -1.24
N GLU A 156 -7.05 -13.28 -1.25
CA GLU A 156 -7.77 -12.14 -0.66
C GLU A 156 -7.49 -12.00 0.84
N GLU A 157 -7.54 -13.10 1.60
CA GLU A 157 -7.18 -13.12 3.02
C GLU A 157 -5.71 -12.78 3.25
N GLY A 158 -4.80 -13.38 2.46
CA GLY A 158 -3.36 -13.15 2.54
C GLY A 158 -2.96 -11.70 2.29
N ILE A 159 -3.76 -10.97 1.50
CA ILE A 159 -3.52 -9.57 1.16
C ILE A 159 -3.98 -8.60 2.27
N LYS A 160 -4.93 -8.98 3.14
CA LYS A 160 -5.48 -8.09 4.17
C LYS A 160 -4.42 -7.55 5.14
N VAL A 161 -3.50 -8.42 5.58
CA VAL A 161 -2.45 -8.05 6.54
C VAL A 161 -1.46 -7.04 5.92
N PRO A 162 -0.87 -7.30 4.73
CA PRO A 162 -0.09 -6.31 4.01
C PRO A 162 -0.84 -4.98 3.80
N LYS A 163 -2.12 -5.00 3.40
CA LYS A 163 -2.93 -3.78 3.20
C LYS A 163 -3.01 -2.94 4.47
N ARG A 164 -3.35 -3.56 5.60
CA ARG A 164 -3.41 -2.88 6.90
C ARG A 164 -2.06 -2.31 7.32
N ASN A 165 -0.97 -2.99 6.97
CA ASN A 165 0.38 -2.50 7.24
C ASN A 165 0.76 -1.30 6.38
N MET A 166 0.37 -1.28 5.11
CA MET A 166 0.57 -0.12 4.23
C MET A 166 -0.21 1.09 4.74
N GLU A 167 -1.49 0.90 5.10
CA GLU A 167 -2.33 1.96 5.68
C GLU A 167 -1.73 2.54 6.97
N ALA A 168 -1.33 1.69 7.91
CA ALA A 168 -0.68 2.16 9.14
C ALA A 168 0.66 2.87 8.90
N THR A 169 1.42 2.46 7.88
CA THR A 169 2.67 3.13 7.50
C THR A 169 2.40 4.49 6.87
N PHE A 170 1.35 4.60 6.06
CA PHE A 170 0.88 5.88 5.53
C PHE A 170 0.51 6.86 6.66
N HIS A 171 -0.27 6.42 7.66
CA HIS A 171 -0.64 7.26 8.81
C HIS A 171 0.58 7.75 9.60
N THR A 172 1.55 6.86 9.80
CA THR A 172 2.79 7.20 10.50
C THR A 172 3.60 8.23 9.72
N THR A 173 3.71 8.05 8.40
CA THR A 173 4.43 8.97 7.50
C THR A 173 3.74 10.32 7.42
N PHE A 174 2.40 10.34 7.41
CA PHE A 174 1.60 11.57 7.47
C PHE A 174 1.85 12.35 8.77
N ARG A 175 1.86 11.66 9.93
CA ARG A 175 2.21 12.29 11.21
C ARG A 175 3.66 12.80 11.23
N ALA A 176 4.59 12.05 10.66
CA ALA A 176 5.98 12.46 10.52
C ALA A 176 6.10 13.75 9.67
N MET A 177 5.29 13.87 8.62
CA MET A 177 5.22 15.07 7.78
C MET A 177 4.73 16.28 8.58
N LEU A 178 3.64 16.14 9.33
CA LEU A 178 3.13 17.20 10.21
C LEU A 178 4.16 17.61 11.27
N ALA A 179 4.78 16.63 11.94
CA ALA A 179 5.84 16.89 12.91
C ALA A 179 7.05 17.60 12.29
N SER A 180 7.43 17.24 11.06
CA SER A 180 8.54 17.89 10.34
C SER A 180 8.24 19.35 10.01
N ILE A 181 6.98 19.67 9.65
CA ILE A 181 6.53 21.05 9.44
C ILE A 181 6.62 21.84 10.75
N ILE A 182 6.16 21.25 11.85
CA ILE A 182 6.24 21.88 13.18
C ILE A 182 7.70 22.13 13.59
N TYR A 183 8.59 21.17 13.39
CA TYR A 183 10.00 21.34 13.70
C TYR A 183 10.68 22.40 12.84
N PHE A 184 10.28 22.55 11.58
CA PHE A 184 10.73 23.65 10.74
C PHE A 184 10.30 25.02 11.24
N ILE A 185 9.11 25.12 11.83
CA ILE A 185 8.62 26.37 12.41
C ILE A 185 9.28 26.64 13.78
N SER A 186 9.59 25.58 14.54
CA SER A 186 10.00 25.70 15.95
C SER A 186 11.52 25.74 16.16
N LEU A 187 12.31 25.18 15.25
CA LEU A 187 13.76 25.05 15.39
C LEU A 187 14.49 25.94 14.39
N ASP A 188 15.14 27.00 14.87
CA ASP A 188 15.92 27.92 14.04
C ASP A 188 17.05 27.23 13.25
N GLN A 189 17.56 26.11 13.78
CA GLN A 189 18.63 25.33 13.17
C GLN A 189 18.14 24.39 12.06
N PHE A 190 16.83 24.16 11.93
CA PHE A 190 16.27 23.28 10.91
C PHE A 190 16.18 24.00 9.57
N GLY A 191 17.33 24.12 8.90
CA GLY A 191 17.45 24.87 7.65
C GLY A 191 16.54 24.36 6.53
N TRP A 192 16.13 25.28 5.64
CA TRP A 192 15.19 25.02 4.54
C TRP A 192 15.58 23.83 3.65
N LYS A 193 16.89 23.62 3.40
CA LYS A 193 17.38 22.51 2.58
C LYS A 193 17.02 21.16 3.17
N LEU A 194 17.26 20.98 4.48
CA LEU A 194 16.98 19.73 5.17
C LEU A 194 15.46 19.49 5.20
N PHE A 195 14.69 20.53 5.51
CA PHE A 195 13.23 20.47 5.48
C PHE A 195 12.68 20.02 4.13
N THR A 196 13.13 20.64 3.03
CA THR A 196 12.66 20.29 1.67
C THR A 196 13.01 18.84 1.32
N ILE A 197 14.23 18.39 1.62
CA ILE A 197 14.65 17.00 1.36
C ILE A 197 13.77 16.03 2.16
N THR A 198 13.61 16.26 3.46
CA THR A 198 12.77 15.42 4.33
C THR A 198 11.32 15.37 3.84
N LEU A 199 10.74 16.51 3.47
CA LEU A 199 9.36 16.59 2.98
C LEU A 199 9.18 15.80 1.68
N ILE A 200 10.10 15.96 0.71
CA ILE A 200 10.07 15.21 -0.55
C ILE A 200 10.18 13.71 -0.28
N THR A 201 11.10 13.29 0.60
CA THR A 201 11.26 11.87 0.95
C THR A 201 9.98 11.31 1.56
N LEU A 202 9.34 12.01 2.50
CA LEU A 202 8.10 11.57 3.12
C LEU A 202 6.95 11.47 2.09
N LEU A 203 6.83 12.44 1.18
CA LEU A 203 5.83 12.40 0.10
C LEU A 203 6.04 11.22 -0.84
N ILE A 204 7.30 10.92 -1.21
CA ILE A 204 7.63 9.74 -2.02
C ILE A 204 7.23 8.45 -1.29
N VAL A 205 7.56 8.32 0.00
CA VAL A 205 7.19 7.15 0.81
C VAL A 205 5.67 6.99 0.88
N MET A 206 4.92 8.07 1.11
CA MET A 206 3.46 8.06 1.10
C MET A 206 2.92 7.60 -0.26
N TYR A 207 3.43 8.15 -1.36
CA TYR A 207 3.03 7.79 -2.71
C TYR A 207 3.30 6.30 -3.02
N LEU A 208 4.49 5.80 -2.71
CA LEU A 208 4.86 4.40 -2.92
C LEU A 208 3.99 3.46 -2.10
N THR A 209 3.67 3.83 -0.85
CA THR A 209 2.79 3.05 0.02
C THR A 209 1.37 2.95 -0.54
N MET A 210 0.85 4.05 -1.08
CA MET A 210 -0.45 4.07 -1.76
C MET A 210 -0.44 3.23 -3.04
N LEU A 211 0.63 3.31 -3.83
CA LEU A 211 0.78 2.50 -5.05
C LEU A 211 0.82 1.01 -4.71
N ALA A 212 1.59 0.62 -3.70
CA ALA A 212 1.64 -0.77 -3.22
C ALA A 212 0.27 -1.25 -2.72
N TYR A 213 -0.45 -0.42 -1.95
CA TYR A 213 -1.82 -0.72 -1.51
C TYR A 213 -2.76 -0.95 -2.69
N ARG A 214 -2.71 -0.10 -3.72
CA ARG A 214 -3.53 -0.23 -4.93
C ARG A 214 -3.21 -1.49 -5.72
N LEU A 215 -1.93 -1.82 -5.90
CA LEU A 215 -1.53 -3.06 -6.59
C LEU A 215 -2.11 -4.29 -5.88
N LEU A 216 -2.03 -4.32 -4.56
CA LEU A 216 -2.62 -5.37 -3.73
C LEU A 216 -4.15 -5.43 -3.88
N ASP A 217 -4.83 -4.29 -3.97
CA ASP A 217 -6.28 -4.21 -4.15
C ASP A 217 -6.75 -4.67 -5.54
N LEU A 218 -5.94 -4.38 -6.57
CA LEU A 218 -6.22 -4.78 -7.95
C LEU A 218 -5.85 -6.23 -8.24
N PHE A 219 -4.94 -6.83 -7.47
CA PHE A 219 -4.41 -8.17 -7.73
C PHE A 219 -5.50 -9.26 -7.83
N PRO A 220 -6.48 -9.37 -6.90
CA PRO A 220 -7.58 -10.34 -7.06
C PRO A 220 -8.41 -10.09 -8.32
N THR A 221 -8.66 -8.83 -8.67
CA THR A 221 -9.41 -8.45 -9.88
C THR A 221 -8.66 -8.88 -11.14
N LEU A 222 -7.33 -8.69 -11.17
CA LEU A 222 -6.47 -9.14 -12.26
C LEU A 222 -6.50 -10.67 -12.42
N VAL A 223 -6.39 -11.41 -11.31
CA VAL A 223 -6.46 -12.88 -11.33
C VAL A 223 -7.81 -13.38 -11.86
N ARG A 224 -8.92 -12.78 -11.42
CA ARG A 224 -10.27 -13.11 -11.91
C ARG A 224 -10.41 -12.83 -13.41
N LYS A 225 -10.03 -11.61 -13.84
CA LYS A 225 -10.12 -11.21 -15.24
C LYS A 225 -9.24 -12.09 -16.14
N PHE A 226 -8.05 -12.44 -15.68
CA PHE A 226 -7.17 -13.38 -16.36
C PHE A 226 -7.83 -14.75 -16.54
N ASN A 227 -8.42 -15.31 -15.48
CA ASN A 227 -9.13 -16.58 -15.56
C ASN A 227 -10.31 -16.53 -16.55
N ASP A 228 -11.10 -15.46 -16.54
CA ASP A 228 -12.23 -15.28 -17.47
C ASP A 228 -11.78 -15.19 -18.94
N GLU A 229 -10.70 -14.46 -19.21
CA GLU A 229 -10.19 -14.30 -20.57
C GLU A 229 -9.56 -15.60 -21.10
N VAL A 230 -8.88 -16.35 -20.23
CA VAL A 230 -8.38 -17.69 -20.53
C VAL A 230 -9.53 -18.63 -20.90
N ILE A 231 -10.63 -18.63 -20.13
CA ILE A 231 -11.83 -19.43 -20.45
C ILE A 231 -12.37 -19.08 -21.85
N ARG A 232 -12.54 -17.79 -22.14
CA ARG A 232 -13.01 -17.32 -23.45
C ARG A 232 -12.13 -17.76 -24.61
N TYR A 233 -10.80 -17.66 -24.46
CA TYR A 233 -9.86 -18.08 -25.49
C TYR A 233 -9.98 -19.59 -25.79
N PHE A 234 -10.09 -20.42 -24.75
CA PHE A 234 -10.28 -21.86 -24.90
C PHE A 234 -11.62 -22.23 -25.58
N GLU A 235 -12.71 -21.58 -25.20
CA GLU A 235 -14.03 -21.79 -25.82
C GLU A 235 -14.05 -21.40 -27.30
N GLN A 236 -13.41 -20.28 -27.65
CA GLN A 236 -13.28 -19.86 -29.05
C GLN A 236 -12.43 -20.82 -29.89
N ASN A 237 -11.33 -21.35 -29.35
CA ASN A 237 -10.50 -22.30 -30.08
C ASN A 237 -11.14 -23.68 -30.22
N LYS A 238 -11.92 -24.12 -29.22
CA LYS A 238 -12.71 -25.36 -29.33
C LYS A 238 -13.73 -25.25 -30.45
N THR A 239 -14.48 -24.15 -30.50
CA THR A 239 -15.51 -23.88 -31.53
C THR A 239 -14.92 -23.79 -32.94
N ASN A 240 -13.76 -23.15 -33.11
CA ASN A 240 -13.10 -23.06 -34.42
C ASN A 240 -12.60 -24.41 -34.93
N ASN A 241 -12.09 -25.30 -34.06
CA ASN A 241 -11.64 -26.63 -34.43
C ASN A 241 -12.79 -27.59 -34.80
N THR A 242 -13.99 -27.41 -34.24
CA THR A 242 -15.20 -28.16 -34.66
C THR A 242 -15.73 -27.71 -36.02
N VAL A 243 -15.56 -26.44 -36.39
CA VAL A 243 -16.03 -25.91 -37.68
C VAL A 243 -15.12 -26.35 -38.83
N THR A 244 -13.80 -26.39 -38.63
CA THR A 244 -12.85 -26.90 -39.65
C THR A 244 -12.96 -28.42 -39.86
N THR A 245 -13.24 -29.20 -38.82
CA THR A 245 -13.48 -30.65 -38.97
C THR A 245 -14.80 -30.99 -39.68
N HIS A 246 -15.80 -30.11 -39.63
CA HIS A 246 -17.03 -30.30 -40.40
C HIS A 246 -16.87 -29.94 -41.89
N LYS A 247 -16.10 -28.90 -42.23
CA LYS A 247 -15.79 -28.58 -43.64
C LYS A 247 -14.93 -29.64 -44.32
N SER A 248 -13.96 -30.24 -43.61
CA SER A 248 -13.12 -31.31 -44.15
C SER A 248 -13.85 -32.64 -44.41
N LYS A 249 -15.07 -32.83 -43.89
CA LYS A 249 -15.88 -34.04 -44.13
C LYS A 249 -16.92 -33.88 -45.24
N THR A 250 -16.97 -32.71 -45.89
CA THR A 250 -17.93 -32.41 -46.97
C THR A 250 -17.27 -32.20 -48.34
N GLU A 251 -15.97 -32.53 -48.46
CA GLU A 251 -15.26 -32.66 -49.75
C GLU A 251 -14.91 -34.13 -50.03
#